data_AF-D2VPT4-F1
#
_entry.id   AF-D2VPT4-F1
#
_cell.length_a   1.000
_cell.length_b   1.000
_cell.length_c   1.000
_cell.angle_alpha   90.00
_cell.angle_beta   90.00
_cell.angle_gamma   90.00
#
_symmetry.space_group_name_H-M   'P 1'
#
loop_
_entity.id
_entity.type
_entity.pdbx_description
1 polymer ?
#
loop_
_entity_poly.entity_id
_entity_poly.type
_entity_poly.pdbx_seq_one_letter_code
_entity_poly.pdbx_strand_id
1 'polypeptide(L)'
;MSSDIKGTLTKIKGGSVQNRLAAIGALFSLASDDDIREEIRNMGGIGTLVGCLEDNSDPRIPRQACGALLNMANDDQCREEIRDYGGVELMLKLIENQFKDATSVEYATGALLNLSSDDDTREMVREADGARILARCLSDAPSEESRRNSVGAIAQLCFDQEFTKQLVSGDALKHIVECLNSSDEETRNRTSGCIWNLSVTADETREALAREGCLESLVNLLQKSEDVNEDPETVGNCVM
;
A
#
# COMPACT_ATOMS: atom_id res chain seq x y z
N MET A 1 23.11 14.49 15.31
CA MET A 1 21.94 13.70 14.89
C MET A 1 20.69 14.14 15.64
N SER A 2 20.60 13.91 16.95
CA SER A 2 19.49 14.40 17.80
C SER A 2 19.13 15.87 17.66
N SER A 3 20.11 16.78 17.69
CA SER A 3 19.86 18.22 17.49
C SER A 3 19.30 18.53 16.09
N ASP A 4 19.63 17.69 15.11
CA ASP A 4 19.34 17.91 13.70
C ASP A 4 17.90 17.48 13.38
N ILE A 5 17.43 16.38 13.99
CA ILE A 5 16.03 15.93 13.87
C ILE A 5 15.08 16.93 14.54
N LYS A 6 15.38 17.38 15.77
CA LYS A 6 14.55 18.39 16.46
C LYS A 6 14.47 19.70 15.68
N GLY A 7 15.60 20.15 15.11
CA GLY A 7 15.63 21.32 14.24
C GLY A 7 14.80 21.13 12.97
N THR A 8 14.84 19.93 12.38
CA THR A 8 14.04 19.56 11.21
C THR A 8 12.54 19.57 11.51
N LEU A 9 12.10 18.98 12.62
CA LEU A 9 10.71 19.00 13.06
C LEU A 9 10.18 20.42 13.32
N THR A 10 11.02 21.29 13.87
CA THR A 10 10.66 22.70 14.08
C THR A 10 10.42 23.43 12.77
N LYS A 11 11.23 23.17 11.74
CA LYS A 11 11.06 23.75 10.40
C LYS A 11 9.76 23.28 9.73
N ILE A 12 9.28 22.08 10.02
CA ILE A 12 8.01 21.57 9.50
C ILE A 12 6.83 22.37 10.06
N LYS A 13 6.83 22.68 11.37
CA LYS A 13 5.69 23.31 12.05
C LYS A 13 5.52 24.82 11.78
N GLY A 14 6.57 25.53 11.36
CA GLY A 14 6.53 26.99 11.21
C GLY A 14 7.33 27.58 10.05
N GLY A 15 7.90 26.75 9.18
CA GLY A 15 8.66 27.20 8.02
C GLY A 15 7.79 27.63 6.83
N SER A 16 8.40 28.30 5.85
CA SER A 16 7.83 28.45 4.51
C SER A 16 7.57 27.08 3.87
N VAL A 17 6.71 27.01 2.86
CA VAL A 17 6.45 25.78 2.09
C VAL A 17 7.77 25.11 1.66
N GLN A 18 8.74 25.87 1.16
CA GLN A 18 10.05 25.36 0.76
C GLN A 18 10.85 24.78 1.94
N ASN A 19 10.85 25.45 3.10
CA ASN A 19 11.54 24.96 4.28
C ASN A 19 10.91 23.67 4.82
N ARG A 20 9.58 23.59 4.74
CA ARG A 20 8.82 22.41 5.15
C ARG A 20 9.11 21.23 4.23
N LEU A 21 9.04 21.43 2.91
CA LEU A 21 9.41 20.40 1.93
C LEU A 21 10.85 19.90 2.12
N ALA A 22 11.80 20.81 2.30
CA ALA A 22 13.19 20.44 2.57
C ALA A 22 13.34 19.63 3.87
N ALA A 23 12.61 20.01 4.93
CA ALA A 23 12.63 19.31 6.21
C ALA A 23 11.97 17.93 6.13
N ILE A 24 10.81 17.81 5.49
CA ILE A 24 10.13 16.53 5.28
C ILE A 24 10.99 15.61 4.39
N GLY A 25 11.57 16.15 3.32
CA GLY A 25 12.50 15.40 2.47
C GLY A 25 13.75 14.90 3.22
N ALA A 26 14.26 15.66 4.19
CA ALA A 26 15.33 15.18 5.05
C ALA A 26 14.86 14.02 5.94
N LEU A 27 13.67 14.12 6.56
CA LEU A 27 13.12 13.01 7.35
C LEU A 27 12.84 11.77 6.51
N PHE A 28 12.36 11.93 5.27
CA PHE A 28 12.18 10.83 4.33
C PHE A 28 13.47 10.02 4.14
N SER A 29 14.57 10.70 3.82
CA SER A 29 15.87 10.06 3.60
C SER A 29 16.47 9.47 4.88
N LEU A 30 16.19 10.09 6.03
CA LEU A 30 16.69 9.62 7.33
C LEU A 30 15.92 8.39 7.83
N ALA A 31 14.62 8.31 7.55
CA ALA A 31 13.75 7.22 8.00
C ALA A 31 14.07 5.86 7.34
N SER A 32 14.95 5.81 6.33
CA SER A 32 15.42 4.53 5.79
C SER A 32 16.38 3.78 6.73
N ASP A 33 16.90 4.44 7.75
CA ASP A 33 17.80 3.85 8.75
C ASP A 33 17.05 3.53 10.04
N ASP A 34 17.22 2.30 10.54
CA ASP A 34 16.47 1.74 11.67
C ASP A 34 16.70 2.51 12.97
N ASP A 35 17.95 2.84 13.29
CA ASP A 35 18.30 3.59 14.52
C ASP A 35 17.74 5.02 14.45
N ILE A 36 17.71 5.59 13.24
CA ILE A 36 17.20 6.95 13.03
C ILE A 36 15.67 6.99 13.09
N ARG A 37 14.95 5.92 12.68
CA ARG A 37 13.48 5.84 12.84
C ARG A 37 13.08 5.95 14.30
N GLU A 38 13.78 5.23 15.19
CA GLU A 38 13.52 5.31 16.63
C GLU A 38 13.73 6.75 17.15
N GLU A 39 14.80 7.41 16.72
CA GLU A 39 15.07 8.80 17.12
C GLU A 39 14.00 9.78 16.60
N ILE A 40 13.56 9.64 15.34
CA ILE A 40 12.47 10.44 14.76
C ILE A 40 11.19 10.25 15.57
N ARG A 41 10.83 9.00 15.88
CA ARG A 41 9.65 8.66 16.68
C ARG A 41 9.71 9.28 18.07
N ASN A 42 10.81 9.07 18.81
CA ASN A 42 11.01 9.58 20.16
C ASN A 42 10.95 11.12 20.26
N MET A 43 11.16 11.83 19.15
CA MET A 43 11.02 13.29 19.07
C MET A 43 9.62 13.78 18.67
N GLY A 44 8.63 12.89 18.56
CA GLY A 44 7.28 13.23 18.09
C GLY A 44 7.23 13.47 16.58
N GLY A 45 8.13 12.82 15.83
CA GLY A 45 8.19 12.93 14.38
C GLY A 45 6.97 12.35 13.67
N ILE A 46 6.43 11.23 14.18
CA ILE A 46 5.26 10.57 13.57
C ILE A 46 4.05 11.48 13.58
N GLY A 47 3.61 11.97 14.74
CA GLY A 47 2.48 12.89 14.81
C GLY A 47 2.69 14.18 14.00
N THR A 48 3.94 14.65 13.89
CA THR A 48 4.27 15.80 13.03
C THR A 48 4.10 15.48 11.54
N LEU A 49 4.52 14.29 11.09
CA LEU A 49 4.37 13.83 9.71
C LEU A 49 2.91 13.51 9.37
N VAL A 50 2.16 12.89 10.28
CA VAL A 50 0.72 12.62 10.09
C VAL A 50 -0.05 13.93 9.95
N GLY A 51 0.23 14.93 10.79
CA GLY A 51 -0.38 16.27 10.65
C GLY A 51 -0.06 16.97 9.31
N CYS A 52 1.05 16.62 8.65
CA CYS A 52 1.35 17.14 7.31
C CYS A 52 0.47 16.53 6.21
N LEU A 53 -0.19 15.39 6.44
CA LEU A 53 -1.13 14.81 5.47
C LEU A 53 -2.38 15.67 5.28
N GLU A 54 -2.73 16.48 6.27
CA GLU A 54 -3.85 17.43 6.22
C GLU A 54 -3.49 18.76 5.54
N ASP A 55 -2.22 18.97 5.21
CA ASP A 55 -1.76 20.23 4.65
C ASP A 55 -2.20 20.40 3.19
N ASN A 56 -2.99 21.45 2.96
CA ASN A 56 -3.50 21.79 1.63
C ASN A 56 -2.82 23.02 1.00
N SER A 57 -1.71 23.49 1.59
CA SER A 57 -0.97 24.66 1.09
C SER A 57 -0.10 24.33 -0.13
N ASP A 58 0.39 23.10 -0.23
CA ASP A 58 1.12 22.59 -1.39
C ASP A 58 0.99 21.06 -1.44
N PRO A 59 0.52 20.48 -2.57
CA PRO A 59 0.25 19.04 -2.66
C PRO A 59 1.50 18.16 -2.46
N ARG A 60 2.71 18.72 -2.63
CA ARG A 60 3.97 18.00 -2.43
C ARG A 60 4.23 17.70 -0.95
N ILE A 61 3.63 18.46 -0.03
CA ILE A 61 3.81 18.30 1.41
C ILE A 61 3.20 16.98 1.89
N PRO A 62 1.88 16.74 1.74
CA PRO A 62 1.28 15.49 2.18
C PRO A 62 1.88 14.30 1.43
N ARG A 63 2.24 14.46 0.16
CA ARG A 63 2.97 13.44 -0.61
C ARG A 63 4.31 13.06 0.03
N GLN A 64 5.19 14.03 0.30
CA GLN A 64 6.49 13.74 0.91
C GLN A 64 6.36 13.23 2.34
N ALA A 65 5.38 13.73 3.09
CA ALA A 65 5.10 13.26 4.44
C ALA A 65 4.64 11.80 4.42
N CYS A 66 3.77 11.43 3.48
CA CYS A 66 3.33 10.05 3.29
C CYS A 66 4.51 9.14 2.91
N GLY A 67 5.42 9.59 2.06
CA GLY A 67 6.65 8.83 1.77
C GLY A 67 7.52 8.61 3.00
N ALA A 68 7.62 9.62 3.89
CA ALA A 68 8.38 9.45 5.13
C ALA A 68 7.67 8.46 6.06
N LEU A 69 6.34 8.54 6.16
CA LEU A 69 5.52 7.60 6.94
C LEU A 69 5.60 6.16 6.41
N LEU A 70 5.69 5.97 5.09
CA LEU A 70 5.97 4.66 4.48
C LEU A 70 7.27 4.06 5.03
N ASN A 71 8.35 4.84 5.06
CA ASN A 71 9.62 4.39 5.62
C ASN A 71 9.49 4.10 7.12
N MET A 72 8.79 4.95 7.88
CA MET A 72 8.52 4.74 9.30
C MET A 72 7.73 3.45 9.55
N ALA A 73 6.77 3.10 8.68
CA ALA A 73 5.90 1.92 8.84
C ALA A 73 6.63 0.57 8.73
N ASN A 74 7.94 0.55 8.42
CA ASN A 74 8.77 -0.66 8.52
C ASN A 74 9.14 -1.02 9.97
N ASP A 75 8.75 -0.21 10.96
CA ASP A 75 8.91 -0.48 12.40
C ASP A 75 7.55 -0.63 13.09
N ASP A 76 7.40 -1.66 13.93
CA ASP A 76 6.12 -2.03 14.57
C ASP A 76 5.57 -0.92 15.48
N GLN A 77 6.44 -0.31 16.29
CA GLN A 77 6.05 0.77 17.19
C GLN A 77 5.69 2.04 16.41
N CYS A 78 6.36 2.28 15.28
CA CYS A 78 5.97 3.35 14.37
C CYS A 78 4.59 3.10 13.75
N ARG A 79 4.25 1.86 13.36
CA ARG A 79 2.92 1.53 12.81
C ARG A 79 1.81 1.84 13.81
N GLU A 80 1.99 1.43 15.06
CA GLU A 80 1.07 1.73 16.17
C GLU A 80 0.87 3.24 16.33
N GLU A 81 1.95 4.03 16.41
CA GLU A 81 1.82 5.48 16.54
C GLU A 81 1.18 6.14 15.30
N ILE A 82 1.51 5.69 14.08
CA ILE A 82 0.89 6.21 12.85
C ILE A 82 -0.63 6.04 12.92
N ARG A 83 -1.09 4.88 13.38
CA ARG A 83 -2.50 4.56 13.57
C ARG A 83 -3.13 5.44 14.64
N ASP A 84 -2.49 5.58 15.79
CA ASP A 84 -3.00 6.39 16.91
C ASP A 84 -3.17 7.87 16.56
N TYR A 85 -2.37 8.38 15.63
CA TYR A 85 -2.50 9.74 15.09
C TYR A 85 -3.54 9.87 13.94
N GLY A 86 -4.25 8.81 13.56
CA GLY A 86 -5.24 8.81 12.47
C GLY A 86 -4.60 8.78 11.08
N GLY A 87 -3.41 8.21 10.95
CA GLY A 87 -2.67 8.17 9.69
C GLY A 87 -3.36 7.36 8.60
N VAL A 88 -4.10 6.30 8.95
CA VAL A 88 -4.76 5.38 8.01
C VAL A 88 -5.81 6.12 7.18
N GLU A 89 -6.72 6.84 7.82
CA GLU A 89 -7.80 7.60 7.20
C GLU A 89 -7.24 8.74 6.35
N LEU A 90 -6.18 9.39 6.82
CA LEU A 90 -5.52 10.47 6.08
C LEU A 90 -4.78 9.96 4.84
N MET A 91 -4.20 8.76 4.86
CA MET A 91 -3.61 8.13 3.69
C MET A 91 -4.67 7.76 2.64
N LEU A 92 -5.81 7.20 3.07
CA LEU A 92 -6.93 6.92 2.18
C LEU A 92 -7.48 8.20 1.54
N LYS A 93 -7.65 9.25 2.33
CA LYS A 93 -8.05 10.58 1.84
C LYS A 93 -7.03 11.20 0.89
N LEU A 94 -5.73 10.97 1.11
CA LEU A 94 -4.67 11.40 0.20
C LEU A 94 -4.79 10.72 -1.17
N ILE A 95 -5.06 9.41 -1.20
CA ILE A 95 -5.31 8.67 -2.44
C ILE A 95 -6.48 9.31 -3.21
N GLU A 96 -7.58 9.63 -2.53
CA GLU A 96 -8.74 10.23 -3.19
C GLU A 96 -8.44 11.64 -3.74
N ASN A 97 -7.79 12.48 -2.93
CA ASN A 97 -7.50 13.86 -3.29
C ASN A 97 -6.42 13.99 -4.37
N GLN A 98 -5.46 13.07 -4.39
CA GLN A 98 -4.30 13.13 -5.28
C GLN A 98 -4.17 11.91 -6.19
N PHE A 99 -5.29 11.28 -6.55
CA PHE A 99 -5.31 10.04 -7.34
C PHE A 99 -4.50 10.10 -8.65
N LYS A 100 -4.39 11.28 -9.27
CA LYS A 100 -3.64 11.48 -10.52
C LYS A 100 -2.13 11.68 -10.31
N ASP A 101 -1.68 11.92 -9.07
CA ASP A 101 -0.27 11.98 -8.73
C ASP A 101 0.20 10.58 -8.35
N ALA A 102 0.84 9.89 -9.32
CA ALA A 102 1.30 8.52 -9.14
C ALA A 102 2.13 8.34 -7.87
N THR A 103 3.05 9.26 -7.57
CA THR A 103 3.91 9.18 -6.39
C THR A 103 3.12 9.31 -5.08
N SER A 104 2.06 10.12 -5.05
CA SER A 104 1.19 10.21 -3.87
C SER A 104 0.44 8.90 -3.62
N VAL A 105 -0.09 8.29 -4.68
CA VAL A 105 -0.82 7.03 -4.56
C VAL A 105 0.13 5.87 -4.22
N GLU A 106 1.33 5.84 -4.79
CA GLU A 106 2.37 4.84 -4.47
C GLU A 106 2.74 4.88 -3.00
N TYR A 107 3.05 6.07 -2.46
CA TYR A 107 3.42 6.20 -1.05
C TYR A 107 2.27 5.85 -0.11
N ALA A 108 1.05 6.27 -0.43
CA ALA A 108 -0.11 5.96 0.42
C ALA A 108 -0.47 4.48 0.40
N THR A 109 -0.53 3.86 -0.78
CA THR A 109 -0.83 2.42 -0.91
C THR A 109 0.28 1.55 -0.31
N GLY A 110 1.55 1.93 -0.48
CA GLY A 110 2.67 1.24 0.15
C GLY A 110 2.63 1.36 1.68
N ALA A 111 2.32 2.54 2.22
CA ALA A 111 2.22 2.72 3.67
C ALA A 111 1.05 1.91 4.23
N LEU A 112 -0.11 1.92 3.57
CA LEU A 112 -1.26 1.09 3.95
C LEU A 112 -0.93 -0.41 3.91
N LEU A 113 -0.19 -0.88 2.90
CA LEU A 113 0.29 -2.26 2.84
C LEU A 113 1.11 -2.61 4.09
N ASN A 114 2.07 -1.76 4.46
CA ASN A 114 2.89 -1.99 5.66
C ASN A 114 2.06 -1.98 6.95
N LEU A 115 1.03 -1.14 7.02
CA LEU A 115 0.13 -1.01 8.17
C LEU A 115 -0.86 -2.18 8.30
N SER A 116 -1.30 -2.81 7.20
CA SER A 116 -2.45 -3.73 7.17
C SER A 116 -2.27 -5.09 7.86
N SER A 117 -1.24 -5.25 8.70
CA SER A 117 -0.90 -6.53 9.35
C SER A 117 -1.67 -6.81 10.64
N ASP A 118 -2.24 -5.78 11.28
CA ASP A 118 -2.97 -5.88 12.55
C ASP A 118 -4.49 -5.60 12.41
N ASP A 119 -5.27 -6.06 13.39
CA ASP A 119 -6.74 -5.99 13.37
C ASP A 119 -7.27 -4.55 13.48
N ASP A 120 -6.61 -3.69 14.25
CA ASP A 120 -7.04 -2.29 14.41
C ASP A 120 -6.92 -1.54 13.07
N THR A 121 -5.81 -1.74 12.35
CA THR A 121 -5.64 -1.16 11.01
C THR A 121 -6.69 -1.69 10.04
N ARG A 122 -7.02 -2.99 10.08
CA ARG A 122 -8.06 -3.59 9.23
C ARG A 122 -9.42 -2.91 9.45
N GLU A 123 -9.79 -2.73 10.72
CA GLU A 123 -11.01 -2.03 11.09
C GLU A 123 -11.01 -0.58 10.58
N MET A 124 -9.94 0.18 10.80
CA MET A 124 -9.86 1.57 10.33
C MET A 124 -9.98 1.68 8.81
N VAL A 125 -9.30 0.80 8.06
CA VAL A 125 -9.41 0.79 6.59
C VAL A 125 -10.83 0.43 6.15
N ARG A 126 -11.49 -0.53 6.81
CA ARG A 126 -12.88 -0.91 6.55
C ARG A 126 -13.85 0.25 6.79
N GLU A 127 -13.69 0.97 7.91
CA GLU A 127 -14.56 2.09 8.28
C GLU A 127 -14.38 3.32 7.40
N ALA A 128 -13.16 3.51 6.89
CA ALA A 128 -12.80 4.61 5.99
C ALA A 128 -13.06 4.32 4.49
N ASP A 129 -13.98 3.40 4.17
CA ASP A 129 -14.35 3.04 2.78
C ASP A 129 -13.15 2.54 1.95
N GLY A 130 -12.17 1.93 2.63
CA GLY A 130 -10.92 1.48 2.04
C GLY A 130 -11.10 0.42 0.96
N ALA A 131 -12.14 -0.42 1.05
CA ALA A 131 -12.45 -1.42 0.03
C ALA A 131 -12.68 -0.76 -1.35
N ARG A 132 -13.50 0.29 -1.42
CA ARG A 132 -13.76 1.03 -2.67
C ARG A 132 -12.53 1.78 -3.16
N ILE A 133 -11.81 2.44 -2.23
CA ILE A 133 -10.63 3.23 -2.58
C ILE A 133 -9.53 2.34 -3.16
N LEU A 134 -9.23 1.21 -2.51
CA LEU A 134 -8.23 0.25 -2.98
C LEU A 134 -8.69 -0.45 -4.27
N ALA A 135 -9.98 -0.76 -4.43
CA ALA A 135 -10.52 -1.28 -5.70
C ALA A 135 -10.28 -0.32 -6.87
N ARG A 136 -10.46 0.99 -6.67
CA ARG A 136 -10.13 2.01 -7.68
C ARG A 136 -8.63 2.05 -7.99
N CYS A 137 -7.78 1.83 -7.01
CA CYS A 137 -6.34 1.68 -7.23
C CYS A 137 -5.96 0.39 -7.97
N LEU A 138 -6.89 -0.57 -8.12
CA LEU A 138 -6.73 -1.73 -9.01
C LEU A 138 -7.25 -1.47 -10.42
N SER A 139 -8.35 -0.72 -10.58
CA SER A 139 -8.95 -0.45 -11.90
C SER A 139 -8.17 0.61 -12.67
N ASP A 140 -7.93 1.76 -12.04
CA ASP A 140 -7.46 2.99 -12.67
C ASP A 140 -6.11 3.44 -12.09
N ALA A 141 -5.29 2.47 -11.67
CA ALA A 141 -4.01 2.74 -11.01
C ALA A 141 -3.17 3.76 -11.80
N PRO A 142 -2.66 4.84 -11.17
CA PRO A 142 -1.79 5.80 -11.84
C PRO A 142 -0.38 5.23 -12.10
N SER A 143 -0.03 4.12 -11.46
CA SER A 143 1.20 3.37 -11.69
C SER A 143 1.05 1.88 -11.32
N GLU A 144 1.92 1.03 -11.87
CA GLU A 144 1.95 -0.39 -11.53
C GLU A 144 2.38 -0.65 -10.08
N GLU A 145 3.25 0.20 -9.52
CA GLU A 145 3.62 0.15 -8.09
C GLU A 145 2.39 0.38 -7.20
N SER A 146 1.56 1.38 -7.52
CA SER A 146 0.30 1.62 -6.81
C SER A 146 -0.64 0.41 -6.87
N ARG A 147 -0.73 -0.22 -8.04
CA ARG A 147 -1.54 -1.44 -8.24
C ARG A 147 -1.02 -2.58 -7.38
N ARG A 148 0.30 -2.86 -7.43
CA ARG A 148 0.96 -3.91 -6.62
C ARG A 148 0.74 -3.72 -5.13
N ASN A 149 0.92 -2.50 -4.64
CA ASN A 149 0.74 -2.20 -3.22
C ASN A 149 -0.72 -2.34 -2.80
N SER A 150 -1.66 -1.94 -3.66
CA SER A 150 -3.09 -2.09 -3.40
C SER A 150 -3.54 -3.55 -3.32
N VAL A 151 -3.09 -4.41 -4.26
CA VAL A 151 -3.36 -5.86 -4.19
C VAL A 151 -2.76 -6.45 -2.91
N GLY A 152 -1.52 -6.08 -2.58
CA GLY A 152 -0.86 -6.54 -1.36
C GLY A 152 -1.63 -6.12 -0.09
N ALA A 153 -2.08 -4.87 -0.01
CA ALA A 153 -2.85 -4.37 1.11
C ALA A 153 -4.17 -5.15 1.25
N ILE A 154 -4.91 -5.33 0.14
CA ILE A 154 -6.15 -6.13 0.14
C ILE A 154 -5.89 -7.57 0.61
N ALA A 155 -4.77 -8.18 0.23
CA ALA A 155 -4.41 -9.53 0.67
C ALA A 155 -4.22 -9.62 2.20
N GLN A 156 -3.79 -8.55 2.86
CA GLN A 156 -3.67 -8.47 4.32
C GLN A 156 -4.98 -8.06 5.00
N LEU A 157 -5.79 -7.24 4.34
CA LEU A 157 -7.06 -6.75 4.87
C LEU A 157 -8.18 -7.80 4.79
N CYS A 158 -8.10 -8.73 3.84
CA CYS A 158 -9.11 -9.77 3.65
C CYS A 158 -9.20 -10.83 4.77
N PHE A 159 -8.41 -10.71 5.83
CA PHE A 159 -8.61 -11.45 7.08
C PHE A 159 -9.73 -10.85 7.94
N ASP A 160 -10.14 -9.60 7.71
CA ASP A 160 -11.38 -9.03 8.25
C ASP A 160 -12.58 -9.47 7.40
N GLN A 161 -13.49 -10.25 8.01
CA GLN A 161 -14.69 -10.75 7.33
C GLN A 161 -15.61 -9.63 6.84
N GLU A 162 -15.78 -8.55 7.59
CA GLU A 162 -16.63 -7.44 7.17
C GLU A 162 -15.99 -6.67 6.00
N PHE A 163 -14.65 -6.58 5.97
CA PHE A 163 -13.93 -6.05 4.80
C PHE A 163 -14.16 -6.93 3.56
N THR A 164 -14.10 -8.26 3.69
CA THR A 164 -14.40 -9.14 2.55
C THR A 164 -15.83 -9.01 2.03
N LYS A 165 -16.81 -8.78 2.91
CA LYS A 165 -18.20 -8.49 2.51
C LYS A 165 -18.31 -7.19 1.72
N GLN A 166 -17.54 -6.16 2.08
CA GLN A 166 -17.46 -4.92 1.31
C GLN A 166 -16.88 -5.17 -0.10
N LEU A 167 -15.84 -6.00 -0.21
CA LEU A 167 -15.26 -6.38 -1.52
C LEU A 167 -16.27 -7.13 -2.39
N VAL A 168 -17.02 -8.08 -1.81
CA VAL A 168 -18.06 -8.87 -2.50
C VAL A 168 -19.24 -8.01 -2.94
N SER A 169 -19.62 -7.02 -2.12
CA SER A 169 -20.76 -6.14 -2.41
C SER A 169 -20.45 -5.07 -3.46
N GLY A 170 -19.16 -4.77 -3.67
CA GLY A 170 -18.68 -3.84 -4.69
C GLY A 170 -18.22 -4.53 -5.98
N ASP A 171 -17.41 -3.82 -6.76
CA ASP A 171 -16.75 -4.31 -7.99
C ASP A 171 -15.28 -4.71 -7.77
N ALA A 172 -14.81 -4.71 -6.52
CA ALA A 172 -13.42 -4.96 -6.19
C ALA A 172 -12.92 -6.33 -6.68
N LEU A 173 -13.73 -7.39 -6.53
CA LEU A 173 -13.34 -8.75 -6.93
C LEU A 173 -13.10 -8.86 -8.43
N LYS A 174 -13.87 -8.14 -9.26
CA LYS A 174 -13.65 -8.07 -10.70
C LYS A 174 -12.25 -7.55 -11.01
N HIS A 175 -11.88 -6.42 -10.40
CA HIS A 175 -10.58 -5.79 -10.62
C HIS A 175 -9.41 -6.61 -10.05
N ILE A 176 -9.64 -7.32 -8.95
CA ILE A 176 -8.66 -8.30 -8.44
C ILE A 176 -8.45 -9.42 -9.47
N VAL A 177 -9.51 -10.00 -10.02
CA VAL A 177 -9.38 -11.05 -11.05
C VAL A 177 -8.70 -10.52 -12.32
N GLU A 178 -9.02 -9.31 -12.76
CA GLU A 178 -8.36 -8.65 -13.89
C GLU A 178 -6.84 -8.52 -13.70
N CYS A 179 -6.37 -8.31 -12.46
CA CYS A 179 -4.93 -8.21 -12.15
C CYS A 179 -4.14 -9.51 -12.40
N LEU A 180 -4.79 -10.68 -12.48
CA LEU A 180 -4.13 -11.94 -12.91
C LEU A 180 -3.60 -11.85 -14.35
N ASN A 181 -4.15 -10.94 -15.15
CA ASN A 181 -3.74 -10.72 -16.54
C ASN A 181 -2.74 -9.56 -16.69
N SER A 182 -2.25 -8.96 -15.59
CA SER A 182 -1.25 -7.90 -15.64
C SER A 182 0.02 -8.35 -16.37
N SER A 183 0.66 -7.45 -17.12
CA SER A 183 1.99 -7.71 -17.69
C SER A 183 3.08 -7.79 -16.62
N ASP A 184 2.85 -7.18 -15.45
CA ASP A 184 3.77 -7.18 -14.32
C ASP A 184 3.66 -8.49 -13.51
N GLU A 185 4.75 -9.25 -13.44
CA GLU A 185 4.78 -10.57 -12.79
C GLU A 185 4.50 -10.50 -11.29
N GLU A 186 5.07 -9.53 -10.61
CA GLU A 186 4.87 -9.35 -9.17
C GLU A 186 3.41 -9.02 -8.85
N THR A 187 2.73 -8.23 -9.68
CA THR A 187 1.28 -8.00 -9.59
C THR A 187 0.52 -9.32 -9.70
N ARG A 188 0.83 -10.17 -10.69
CA ARG A 188 0.15 -11.47 -10.87
C ARG A 188 0.38 -12.39 -9.67
N ASN A 189 1.60 -12.43 -9.12
CA ASN A 189 1.96 -13.24 -7.96
C ASN A 189 1.19 -12.81 -6.71
N ARG A 190 1.19 -11.49 -6.42
CA ARG A 190 0.42 -10.92 -5.31
C ARG A 190 -1.08 -11.15 -5.47
N THR A 191 -1.59 -11.05 -6.70
CA THR A 191 -3.01 -11.29 -7.01
C THR A 191 -3.39 -12.73 -6.74
N SER A 192 -2.55 -13.69 -7.14
CA SER A 192 -2.77 -15.11 -6.86
C SER A 192 -2.82 -15.38 -5.35
N GLY A 193 -1.92 -14.78 -4.57
CA GLY A 193 -1.94 -14.86 -3.10
C GLY A 193 -3.18 -14.21 -2.49
N CYS A 194 -3.59 -13.04 -2.98
CA CYS A 194 -4.81 -12.36 -2.56
C CYS A 194 -6.07 -13.22 -2.80
N ILE A 195 -6.17 -13.83 -3.98
CA ILE A 195 -7.28 -14.71 -4.34
C ILE A 195 -7.29 -15.97 -3.47
N TRP A 196 -6.12 -16.53 -3.15
CA TRP A 196 -6.03 -17.65 -2.21
C TRP A 196 -6.56 -17.26 -0.83
N ASN A 197 -6.09 -16.13 -0.26
CA ASN A 197 -6.58 -15.63 1.03
C ASN A 197 -8.10 -15.42 1.01
N LEU A 198 -8.61 -14.70 0.02
CA LEU A 198 -10.04 -14.44 -0.19
C LEU A 198 -10.87 -15.73 -0.29
N SER A 199 -10.33 -16.75 -0.95
CA SER A 199 -10.97 -18.06 -1.09
C SER A 199 -11.02 -18.83 0.23
N VAL A 200 -10.02 -18.69 1.12
CA VAL A 200 -10.01 -19.41 2.39
C VAL A 200 -10.77 -18.68 3.51
N THR A 201 -10.98 -17.36 3.39
CA THR A 201 -11.67 -16.57 4.43
C THR A 201 -13.19 -16.82 4.48
N ALA A 202 -13.89 -16.86 3.33
CA ALA A 202 -15.35 -17.00 3.31
C ALA A 202 -15.86 -17.72 2.04
N ASP A 203 -16.92 -18.52 2.18
CA ASP A 203 -17.52 -19.27 1.07
C ASP A 203 -18.19 -18.33 0.06
N GLU A 204 -18.81 -17.25 0.52
CA GLU A 204 -19.43 -16.22 -0.32
C GLU A 204 -18.41 -15.58 -1.26
N THR A 205 -17.17 -15.42 -0.80
CA THR A 205 -16.07 -14.87 -1.61
C THR A 205 -15.67 -15.83 -2.72
N ARG A 206 -15.69 -17.15 -2.50
CA ARG A 206 -15.40 -18.15 -3.56
C ARG A 206 -16.44 -18.09 -4.67
N GLU A 207 -17.71 -18.05 -4.30
CA GLU A 207 -18.81 -17.96 -5.26
C GLU A 207 -18.74 -16.65 -6.05
N ALA A 208 -18.39 -15.55 -5.38
CA ALA A 208 -18.22 -14.27 -6.04
C ALA A 208 -17.02 -14.26 -7.00
N LEU A 209 -15.86 -14.77 -6.60
CA LEU A 209 -14.69 -14.92 -7.47
C LEU A 209 -15.00 -15.80 -8.69
N ALA A 210 -15.75 -16.88 -8.52
CA ALA A 210 -16.16 -17.73 -9.63
C ALA A 210 -17.05 -16.98 -10.64
N ARG A 211 -17.97 -16.12 -10.17
CA ARG A 211 -18.79 -15.26 -11.04
C ARG A 211 -17.98 -14.25 -11.85
N GLU A 212 -16.84 -13.81 -11.32
CA GLU A 212 -15.93 -12.89 -12.03
C GLU A 212 -14.95 -13.61 -12.99
N GLY A 213 -15.11 -14.91 -13.23
CA GLY A 213 -14.25 -15.66 -14.15
C GLY A 213 -12.85 -15.99 -13.58
N CYS A 214 -12.71 -16.03 -12.25
CA CYS A 214 -11.43 -16.28 -11.60
C CYS A 214 -10.79 -17.62 -12.01
N LEU A 215 -11.58 -18.69 -12.17
CA LEU A 215 -11.05 -20.01 -12.52
C LEU A 215 -10.41 -20.03 -13.90
N GLU A 216 -11.03 -19.37 -14.88
CA GLU A 216 -10.52 -19.28 -16.25
C GLU A 216 -9.20 -18.49 -16.29
N SER A 217 -9.15 -17.37 -15.56
CA SER A 217 -7.93 -16.57 -15.44
C SER A 217 -6.77 -17.34 -14.78
N LEU A 218 -7.06 -18.13 -13.73
CA LEU A 218 -6.04 -18.96 -13.06
C LEU A 218 -5.53 -20.09 -13.96
N VAL A 219 -6.41 -20.77 -14.71
CA VAL A 219 -6.00 -21.81 -15.67
C VAL A 219 -5.11 -21.21 -16.76
N ASN A 220 -5.47 -20.05 -17.31
CA ASN A 220 -4.67 -19.36 -18.31
C ASN A 220 -3.29 -18.93 -17.76
N LEU A 221 -3.21 -18.54 -16.48
CA LEU A 221 -1.96 -18.17 -15.83
C LEU A 221 -1.02 -19.38 -15.71
N LEU A 222 -1.54 -20.55 -15.31
CA LEU A 222 -0.75 -21.78 -15.19
C LEU A 222 -0.17 -22.22 -16.54
N GLN A 223 -0.98 -22.20 -17.61
CA GLN A 223 -0.52 -22.56 -18.95
C GLN A 223 0.64 -21.68 -19.43
N LYS A 224 0.54 -20.35 -19.21
CA LYS A 224 1.63 -19.42 -19.56
C LYS A 224 2.91 -19.68 -18.76
N SER A 225 2.80 -20.13 -17.51
CA SER A 225 3.96 -20.44 -16.68
C SER A 225 4.66 -21.73 -17.09
N GLU A 226 3.93 -22.69 -17.65
CA GLU A 226 4.50 -23.93 -18.20
C GLU A 226 5.28 -23.65 -19.49
N ASP A 227 4.75 -22.82 -20.39
CA ASP A 227 5.42 -22.44 -21.66
C ASP A 227 6.76 -21.70 -21.45
N VAL A 228 6.91 -20.91 -20.38
CA VAL A 228 8.17 -20.21 -20.05
C VAL A 228 9.24 -21.17 -19.53
N ASN A 229 8.84 -22.28 -18.93
CA ASN A 229 9.76 -23.30 -18.42
C ASN A 229 10.23 -24.30 -19.50
N GLU A 230 9.69 -24.20 -20.72
CA GLU A 230 10.06 -25.02 -21.88
C GLU A 230 11.01 -24.30 -22.87
N ASP A 231 11.74 -23.25 -22.45
CA ASP A 231 12.77 -22.66 -23.30
C ASP A 231 13.94 -23.66 -23.51
N PRO A 232 14.18 -24.15 -24.75
CA PRO A 232 15.15 -25.22 -25.01
C PRO A 232 16.61 -24.87 -24.70
N GLU A 233 16.95 -23.58 -24.50
CA GLU A 233 18.33 -23.16 -24.22
C GLU A 233 18.82 -23.57 -22.81
N THR A 234 17.93 -23.87 -21.86
CA THR A 234 18.35 -24.30 -20.51
C THR A 234 18.55 -25.83 -20.39
N VAL A 235 17.96 -26.61 -21.30
CA VAL A 235 18.05 -28.08 -21.29
C VAL A 235 19.32 -28.59 -22.01
N GLY A 236 20.00 -27.72 -22.77
CA GLY A 236 21.16 -28.06 -23.60
C GLY A 236 22.49 -28.30 -22.87
N ASN A 237 22.61 -28.07 -21.56
CA ASN A 237 23.88 -28.18 -20.82
C ASN A 237 23.95 -29.31 -19.79
N CYS A 238 23.05 -30.30 -19.83
CA CYS A 238 23.13 -31.48 -18.96
C CYS A 238 23.35 -32.83 -19.66
N VAL A 239 23.52 -32.88 -20.98
CA VAL A 239 23.98 -34.12 -21.62
C VAL A 239 24.88 -33.82 -22.82
N MET A 240 26.16 -33.51 -22.56
CA MET A 240 27.34 -34.08 -23.24
C MET A 240 28.62 -33.63 -22.54
#